data_AF-A0A9W6FT58-F1
#
_entry.id   AF-A0A9W6FT58-F1
#
_cell.length_a   1.000
_cell.length_b   1.000
_cell.length_c   1.000
_cell.angle_alpha   90.00
_cell.angle_beta   90.00
_cell.angle_gamma   90.00
#
_symmetry.space_group_name_H-M   'P 1'
#
loop_
_entity.id
_entity.type
_entity.pdbx_description
1 polymer ?
#
loop_
_entity_poly.entity_id
_entity_poly.type
_entity_poly.pdbx_seq_one_letter_code
_entity_poly.pdbx_strand_id
1 'polypeptide(L)'
;MGGVNPRNIALIVVGVLVAGGVAIAVVFASTGGDATDTASTPTASASAEAAEPSATEATESAQPSEEPAEAAEQEAAVSPGAYVEYSPAALEAAEGEKVLFFHATWCPQCRALEADIQGSGVPDGVTVLKVDYDSNQDLRAKYGVTLQTTLVHVDESGELIDRYVAYEQPVLAPSLAALGIAGS
;
A
#
# COMPACT_ATOMS: atom_id res chain seq x y z
N MET A 1 -13.30 40.66 28.78
CA MET A 1 -12.39 39.91 29.67
C MET A 1 -13.07 38.58 29.94
N GLY A 2 -12.62 37.39 29.59
CA GLY A 2 -11.31 36.82 29.29
C GLY A 2 -11.51 35.31 29.54
N GLY A 3 -12.01 34.59 28.54
CA GLY A 3 -12.31 33.16 28.65
C GLY A 3 -11.02 32.37 28.46
N VAL A 4 -10.58 31.67 29.50
CA VAL A 4 -9.39 30.82 29.47
C VAL A 4 -9.79 29.46 28.87
N ASN A 5 -9.27 29.13 27.69
CA ASN A 5 -9.44 27.83 27.05
C ASN A 5 -8.61 26.75 27.78
N PRO A 6 -9.16 25.57 28.09
CA PRO A 6 -8.48 24.50 28.82
C PRO A 6 -7.64 23.60 27.90
N ARG A 7 -6.82 24.21 27.04
CA ARG A 7 -5.90 23.49 26.15
C ARG A 7 -4.58 24.21 26.22
N ASN A 8 -3.84 23.99 27.31
CA ASN A 8 -2.37 24.16 27.44
C ASN A 8 -2.00 24.14 28.93
N ILE A 9 -1.79 22.94 29.49
CA ILE A 9 -0.92 22.77 30.65
C ILE A 9 0.21 21.86 30.19
N ALA A 10 1.27 22.51 29.69
CA ALA A 10 2.56 21.89 29.53
C ALA A 10 3.14 21.63 30.93
N LEU A 11 3.44 20.37 31.25
CA LEU A 11 4.35 20.03 32.33
C LEU A 11 5.46 19.16 31.77
N ILE A 12 6.64 19.77 31.76
CA ILE A 12 7.96 19.21 31.52
C ILE A 12 8.35 18.36 32.75
N VAL A 13 9.46 17.62 32.61
CA VAL A 13 10.25 16.86 33.61
C VAL A 13 9.67 15.46 33.90
N VAL A 14 10.41 14.34 33.86
CA VAL A 14 11.82 14.05 34.14
C VAL A 14 12.24 12.80 33.36
N GLY A 15 13.40 12.83 32.73
CA GLY A 15 14.05 11.63 32.21
C GLY A 15 14.51 10.72 33.35
N VAL A 16 14.16 9.44 33.27
CA VAL A 16 14.75 8.39 34.10
C VAL A 16 15.37 7.36 33.17
N LEU A 17 16.70 7.45 33.05
CA LEU A 17 17.56 6.35 32.65
C LEU A 17 17.46 5.25 33.72
N VAL A 18 16.90 4.10 33.38
CA VAL A 18 17.19 2.85 34.11
C VAL A 18 17.80 1.87 33.13
N ALA A 19 19.12 1.76 33.20
CA ALA A 19 19.85 0.60 32.76
C ALA A 19 19.35 -0.63 33.53
N GLY A 20 19.00 -1.70 32.83
CA GLY A 20 18.52 -2.92 33.44
C GLY A 20 18.47 -4.05 32.43
N GLY A 21 19.65 -4.55 32.03
CA GLY A 21 19.74 -5.82 31.34
C GLY A 21 19.22 -6.94 32.24
N VAL A 22 18.25 -7.70 31.74
CA VAL A 22 17.87 -8.99 32.30
C VAL A 22 18.02 -10.02 31.19
N ALA A 23 19.17 -10.69 31.20
CA ALA A 23 19.39 -11.93 30.47
C ALA A 23 18.96 -13.08 31.39
N ILE A 24 17.87 -13.79 31.06
CA ILE A 24 17.56 -15.09 31.70
C ILE A 24 17.02 -16.10 30.67
N ALA A 25 17.92 -17.02 30.34
CA ALA A 25 17.78 -18.45 30.11
C ALA A 25 16.70 -19.00 29.15
N VAL A 26 17.14 -19.33 27.93
CA VAL A 26 16.53 -20.37 27.09
C VAL A 26 16.84 -21.74 27.70
N VAL A 27 15.81 -22.42 28.21
CA VAL A 27 15.90 -23.84 28.59
C VAL A 27 15.66 -24.68 27.34
N PHE A 28 16.72 -25.24 26.78
CA PHE A 28 16.66 -26.35 25.84
C PHE A 28 16.47 -27.65 26.63
N ALA A 29 15.25 -28.19 26.64
CA ALA A 29 14.98 -29.54 27.09
C ALA A 29 14.91 -30.48 25.87
N SER A 30 15.98 -31.25 25.72
CA SER A 30 16.14 -32.32 24.74
C SER A 30 15.52 -33.63 25.25
N THR A 31 14.53 -34.16 24.53
CA THR A 31 14.17 -35.58 24.42
C THR A 31 13.50 -35.71 23.06
N GLY A 32 14.11 -36.32 22.03
CA GLY A 32 14.49 -37.72 21.98
C GLY A 32 13.28 -38.54 21.51
N GLY A 33 13.14 -38.72 20.19
CA GLY A 33 12.05 -39.49 19.57
C GLY A 33 12.43 -39.93 18.15
N ASP A 34 12.37 -41.23 17.96
CA ASP A 34 13.08 -42.08 17.00
C ASP A 34 12.51 -42.09 15.56
N ALA A 35 13.34 -42.60 14.66
CA ALA A 35 13.21 -42.77 13.22
C ALA A 35 11.86 -43.33 12.71
N THR A 36 11.48 -42.92 11.50
CA THR A 36 10.98 -43.85 10.48
C THR A 36 11.34 -43.33 9.09
N ASP A 37 12.16 -44.14 8.43
CA ASP A 37 12.53 -44.16 7.03
C ASP A 37 11.29 -44.39 6.14
N THR A 38 11.13 -43.64 5.05
CA THR A 38 10.55 -44.17 3.80
C THR A 38 10.94 -43.24 2.65
N ALA A 39 11.92 -43.72 1.89
CA ALA A 39 12.19 -43.29 0.54
C ALA A 39 11.00 -43.61 -0.39
N SER A 40 10.67 -42.68 -1.29
CA SER A 40 9.96 -43.00 -2.54
C SER A 40 10.37 -42.00 -3.62
N THR A 41 11.32 -42.46 -4.44
CA THR A 41 11.52 -42.24 -5.88
C THR A 41 11.03 -40.93 -6.53
N PRO A 42 11.92 -40.19 -7.23
CA PRO A 42 11.52 -39.32 -8.33
C PRO A 42 11.30 -40.16 -9.59
N THR A 43 10.16 -39.98 -10.26
CA THR A 43 9.95 -40.47 -11.63
C THR A 43 10.07 -39.28 -12.58
N ALA A 44 10.92 -39.46 -13.59
CA ALA A 44 11.15 -38.52 -14.67
C ALA A 44 9.97 -38.50 -15.65
N SER A 45 9.74 -37.36 -16.30
CA SER A 45 9.25 -37.36 -17.68
C SER A 45 9.76 -36.11 -18.40
N ALA A 46 10.46 -36.37 -19.49
CA ALA A 46 11.01 -35.41 -20.44
C ALA A 46 10.21 -35.49 -21.76
N SER A 47 10.04 -34.35 -22.42
CA SER A 47 9.86 -34.16 -23.88
C SER A 47 10.04 -32.64 -24.13
N ALA A 48 11.07 -32.15 -24.85
CA ALA A 48 11.31 -32.21 -26.31
C ALA A 48 10.17 -31.48 -27.08
N GLU A 49 10.34 -30.55 -28.04
CA GLU A 49 11.43 -30.13 -28.92
C GLU A 49 10.93 -28.95 -29.79
N ALA A 50 11.84 -28.07 -30.27
CA ALA A 50 11.83 -27.25 -31.52
C ALA A 50 10.61 -26.37 -31.91
N ALA A 51 10.68 -25.33 -32.76
CA ALA A 51 11.66 -24.39 -33.31
C ALA A 51 10.82 -23.41 -34.17
N GLU A 52 11.37 -22.22 -34.44
CA GLU A 52 10.87 -21.03 -35.17
C GLU A 52 10.50 -21.29 -36.66
N PRO A 53 10.09 -20.32 -37.55
CA PRO A 53 10.17 -18.84 -37.51
C PRO A 53 9.05 -18.05 -38.27
N SER A 54 9.34 -16.76 -38.58
CA SER A 54 8.72 -15.83 -39.57
C SER A 54 7.51 -14.99 -39.11
N ALA A 55 7.29 -13.74 -39.55
CA ALA A 55 8.07 -12.79 -40.35
C ALA A 55 7.47 -11.37 -40.19
N THR A 56 8.34 -10.39 -40.46
CA THR A 56 8.20 -8.97 -40.78
C THR A 56 6.91 -8.50 -41.50
N GLU A 57 6.45 -7.28 -41.20
CA GLU A 57 6.01 -6.21 -42.15
C GLU A 57 5.82 -4.89 -41.36
N ALA A 58 6.64 -3.85 -41.62
CA ALA A 58 6.40 -2.71 -42.52
C ALA A 58 5.32 -1.73 -41.97
N THR A 59 5.73 -0.58 -41.40
CA THR A 59 5.77 0.74 -42.07
C THR A 59 4.41 1.23 -42.57
N GLU A 60 3.89 2.30 -41.95
CA GLU A 60 3.32 3.44 -42.69
C GLU A 60 3.27 4.68 -41.80
N SER A 61 3.92 5.75 -42.28
CA SER A 61 3.82 7.13 -41.78
C SER A 61 2.46 7.74 -42.06
N ALA A 62 1.97 8.60 -41.16
CA ALA A 62 1.42 9.93 -41.52
C ALA A 62 0.97 10.72 -40.26
N GLN A 63 1.80 11.70 -39.85
CA GLN A 63 1.34 12.98 -39.28
C GLN A 63 0.82 13.87 -40.43
N PRO A 64 0.22 15.06 -40.18
CA PRO A 64 -0.52 15.55 -39.00
C PRO A 64 -1.85 16.24 -39.41
N SER A 65 -2.72 16.52 -38.44
CA SER A 65 -3.74 17.56 -38.59
C SER A 65 -3.74 18.41 -37.33
N GLU A 66 -3.07 19.56 -37.42
CA GLU A 66 -3.25 20.71 -36.54
C GLU A 66 -4.44 21.52 -37.08
N GLU A 67 -5.41 21.86 -36.24
CA GLU A 67 -5.99 23.21 -36.11
C GLU A 67 -7.09 23.22 -35.03
N PRO A 68 -7.42 24.38 -34.45
CA PRO A 68 -7.24 24.62 -33.03
C PRO A 68 -8.57 24.68 -32.31
N ALA A 69 -8.67 24.01 -31.16
CA ALA A 69 -9.71 24.33 -30.20
C ALA A 69 -9.15 25.35 -29.22
N GLU A 70 -9.51 26.61 -29.46
CA GLU A 70 -9.53 27.66 -28.45
C GLU A 70 -10.24 27.18 -27.16
N ALA A 71 -9.85 27.81 -26.06
CA ALA A 71 -10.39 27.69 -24.70
C ALA A 71 -9.85 26.54 -23.85
N ALA A 72 -8.55 26.58 -23.55
CA ALA A 72 -8.08 26.16 -22.22
C ALA A 72 -8.21 27.36 -21.28
N GLU A 73 -9.43 27.61 -20.81
CA GLU A 73 -9.58 28.22 -19.49
C GLU A 73 -8.77 27.34 -18.52
N GLN A 74 -7.86 27.99 -17.79
CA GLN A 74 -7.09 27.35 -16.73
C GLN A 74 -8.06 27.05 -15.57
N GLU A 75 -8.91 26.04 -15.74
CA GLU A 75 -9.37 25.24 -14.61
C GLU A 75 -8.11 24.61 -14.02
N ALA A 76 -7.92 24.79 -12.72
CA ALA A 76 -6.80 24.19 -12.00
C ALA A 76 -6.78 22.69 -12.32
N ALA A 77 -5.76 22.25 -13.06
CA ALA A 77 -5.64 20.86 -13.46
C ALA A 77 -5.49 20.00 -12.19
N VAL A 78 -6.54 19.26 -11.86
CA VAL A 78 -6.50 18.26 -10.80
C VAL A 78 -5.62 17.12 -11.32
N SER A 79 -4.64 16.69 -10.52
CA SER A 79 -3.76 15.58 -10.89
C SER A 79 -4.58 14.31 -11.14
N PRO A 80 -4.26 13.50 -12.17
CA PRO A 80 -4.99 12.25 -12.41
C PRO A 80 -4.79 11.29 -11.24
N GLY A 81 -5.80 10.46 -10.97
CA GLY A 81 -5.72 9.44 -9.94
C GLY A 81 -4.64 8.40 -10.23
N ALA A 82 -3.93 7.94 -9.18
CA ALA A 82 -2.81 7.02 -9.33
C ALA A 82 -2.86 5.85 -8.33
N TYR A 83 -2.48 4.65 -8.80
CA TYR A 83 -2.23 3.47 -7.96
C TYR A 83 -0.80 2.98 -8.19
N VAL A 84 0.05 3.07 -7.16
CA VAL A 84 1.50 2.81 -7.28
C VAL A 84 2.02 2.00 -6.08
N GLU A 85 3.17 1.36 -6.23
CA GLU A 85 3.84 0.69 -5.10
C GLU A 85 4.39 1.72 -4.11
N TYR A 86 4.29 1.41 -2.81
CA TYR A 86 4.85 2.25 -1.77
C TYR A 86 6.38 2.26 -1.80
N SER A 87 6.91 3.47 -1.73
CA SER A 87 8.27 3.75 -1.27
C SER A 87 8.25 5.14 -0.62
N PRO A 88 9.24 5.49 0.21
CA PRO A 88 9.34 6.85 0.74
C PRO A 88 9.33 7.90 -0.37
N ALA A 89 10.06 7.66 -1.47
CA ALA A 89 10.08 8.56 -2.62
C ALA A 89 8.71 8.69 -3.31
N ALA A 90 7.96 7.58 -3.43
CA ALA A 90 6.62 7.61 -4.01
C ALA A 90 5.63 8.38 -3.12
N LEU A 91 5.75 8.30 -1.79
CA LEU A 91 4.91 9.07 -0.88
C LEU A 91 5.20 10.58 -0.95
N GLU A 92 6.48 10.95 -1.08
CA GLU A 92 6.89 12.35 -1.27
C GLU A 92 6.42 12.90 -2.62
N ALA A 93 6.49 12.09 -3.68
CA ALA A 93 6.09 12.46 -5.03
C ALA A 93 4.57 12.39 -5.28
N ALA A 94 3.81 11.76 -4.39
CA ALA A 94 2.36 11.63 -4.52
C ALA A 94 1.69 13.00 -4.49
N GLU A 95 0.81 13.24 -5.46
CA GLU A 95 0.01 14.46 -5.57
C GLU A 95 -1.40 14.21 -5.04
N GLY A 96 -2.03 15.27 -4.53
CA GLY A 96 -3.38 15.21 -3.96
C GLY A 96 -3.46 14.42 -2.64
N GLU A 97 -4.61 13.79 -2.41
CA GLU A 97 -4.90 12.99 -1.21
C GLU A 97 -4.08 11.69 -1.23
N LYS A 98 -3.33 11.41 -0.15
CA LYS A 98 -2.38 10.30 -0.09
C LYS A 98 -2.94 9.17 0.76
N VAL A 99 -3.16 8.01 0.14
CA VAL A 99 -3.76 6.84 0.81
C VAL A 99 -2.81 5.65 0.77
N LEU A 100 -2.37 5.17 1.92
CA LEU A 100 -1.59 3.94 2.04
C LEU A 100 -2.52 2.73 2.14
N PHE A 101 -2.45 1.81 1.18
CA PHE A 101 -3.17 0.55 1.21
C PHE A 101 -2.25 -0.58 1.68
N PHE A 102 -2.46 -1.04 2.92
CA PHE A 102 -1.72 -2.17 3.49
C PHE A 102 -2.25 -3.50 2.94
N HIS A 103 -1.50 -4.05 2.00
CA HIS A 103 -1.85 -5.22 1.20
C HIS A 103 -0.95 -6.41 1.53
N ALA A 104 -1.50 -7.62 1.53
CA ALA A 104 -0.74 -8.87 1.54
C ALA A 104 -1.22 -9.80 0.43
N THR A 105 -0.31 -10.45 -0.29
CA THR A 105 -0.65 -11.27 -1.47
C THR A 105 -1.48 -12.51 -1.13
N TRP A 106 -1.30 -13.05 0.08
CA TRP A 106 -2.06 -14.19 0.59
C TRP A 106 -3.47 -13.82 1.09
N CYS A 107 -3.75 -12.53 1.27
CA CYS A 107 -5.01 -12.04 1.83
C CYS A 107 -6.08 -11.93 0.72
N PRO A 108 -7.20 -12.68 0.80
CA PRO A 108 -8.21 -12.68 -0.26
C PRO A 108 -8.95 -11.34 -0.38
N GLN A 109 -9.24 -10.68 0.73
CA GLN A 109 -9.89 -9.36 0.72
C GLN A 109 -8.97 -8.29 0.13
N CYS A 110 -7.66 -8.42 0.33
CA CYS A 110 -6.67 -7.53 -0.24
C CYS A 110 -6.63 -7.62 -1.76
N ARG A 111 -6.63 -8.85 -2.30
CA ARG A 111 -6.70 -9.08 -3.75
C ARG A 111 -8.03 -8.60 -4.35
N ALA A 112 -9.14 -8.73 -3.60
CA ALA A 112 -10.43 -8.22 -4.04
C ALA A 112 -10.43 -6.68 -4.12
N LEU A 113 -9.89 -5.99 -3.10
CA LEU A 113 -9.77 -4.54 -3.11
C LEU A 113 -8.79 -4.05 -4.19
N GLU A 114 -7.66 -4.74 -4.39
CA GLU A 114 -6.71 -4.42 -5.47
C GLU A 114 -7.36 -4.56 -6.84
N ALA A 115 -8.14 -5.62 -7.07
CA ALA A 115 -8.87 -5.80 -8.32
C ALA A 115 -9.91 -4.69 -8.55
N ASP A 116 -10.59 -4.24 -7.49
CA ASP A 116 -11.52 -3.11 -7.56
C ASP A 116 -10.79 -1.79 -7.89
N ILE A 117 -9.66 -1.50 -7.23
CA ILE A 117 -8.82 -0.32 -7.50
C ILE A 117 -8.37 -0.32 -8.97
N GLN A 118 -7.88 -1.45 -9.48
CA GLN A 118 -7.39 -1.55 -10.86
C GLN A 118 -8.53 -1.52 -11.89
N GLY A 119 -9.71 -2.03 -11.54
CA GLY A 119 -10.86 -2.10 -12.44
C GLY A 119 -11.66 -0.80 -12.51
N SER A 120 -11.85 -0.13 -11.38
CA SER A 120 -12.58 1.15 -11.30
C SER A 120 -11.68 2.37 -11.51
N GLY A 121 -10.38 2.22 -11.29
CA GLY A 121 -9.43 3.31 -11.28
C GLY A 121 -9.39 4.03 -9.94
N VAL A 122 -8.39 4.89 -9.77
CA VAL A 122 -8.29 5.80 -8.64
C VAL A 122 -8.90 7.14 -9.05
N PRO A 123 -9.73 7.80 -8.23
CA PRO A 123 -10.28 9.12 -8.54
C PRO A 123 -9.19 10.18 -8.73
N ASP A 124 -9.48 11.19 -9.55
CA ASP A 124 -8.59 12.34 -9.71
C ASP A 124 -8.32 13.04 -8.37
N GLY A 125 -7.09 13.51 -8.20
CA GLY A 125 -6.61 14.12 -6.97
C GLY A 125 -6.36 13.12 -5.84
N VAL A 126 -6.35 11.81 -6.10
CA VAL A 126 -6.03 10.78 -5.11
C VAL A 126 -4.88 9.90 -5.59
N THR A 127 -3.91 9.68 -4.72
CA THR A 127 -2.84 8.69 -4.92
C THR A 127 -2.96 7.58 -3.90
N VAL A 128 -3.19 6.35 -4.36
CA VAL A 128 -3.19 5.15 -3.53
C VAL A 128 -1.82 4.46 -3.65
N LEU A 129 -1.11 4.31 -2.53
CA LEU A 129 0.18 3.64 -2.46
C LEU A 129 0.02 2.25 -1.83
N LYS A 130 0.33 1.20 -2.59
CA LYS A 130 0.29 -0.17 -2.11
C LYS A 130 1.48 -0.46 -1.21
N VAL A 131 1.21 -0.69 0.07
CA VAL A 131 2.20 -1.04 1.08
C VAL A 131 2.15 -2.55 1.32
N ASP A 132 3.29 -3.24 1.16
CA ASP A 132 3.39 -4.63 1.57
C ASP A 132 3.29 -4.76 3.11
N TYR A 133 2.25 -5.44 3.59
CA TYR A 133 1.94 -5.54 5.01
C TYR A 133 3.00 -6.35 5.80
N ASP A 134 3.60 -7.36 5.17
CA ASP A 134 4.47 -8.30 5.89
C ASP A 134 5.86 -7.71 6.14
N SER A 135 6.39 -6.98 5.17
CA SER A 135 7.73 -6.36 5.23
C SER A 135 7.74 -4.98 5.89
N ASN A 136 6.65 -4.21 5.86
CA ASN A 136 6.61 -2.84 6.41
C ASN A 136 6.10 -2.79 7.86
N GLN A 137 6.74 -3.54 8.76
CA GLN A 137 6.31 -3.67 10.16
C GLN A 137 6.37 -2.35 10.94
N ASP A 138 7.43 -1.55 10.75
CA ASP A 138 7.58 -0.25 11.41
C ASP A 138 6.51 0.74 10.94
N LEU A 139 6.17 0.72 9.64
CA LEU A 139 5.14 1.58 9.09
C LEU A 139 3.74 1.19 9.61
N ARG A 140 3.49 -0.12 9.75
CA ARG A 140 2.27 -0.62 10.41
C ARG A 140 2.19 -0.15 11.85
N ALA A 141 3.28 -0.24 12.61
CA ALA A 141 3.33 0.23 13.98
C ALA A 141 3.08 1.74 14.05
N LYS A 142 3.70 2.54 13.15
CA LYS A 142 3.51 4.00 13.05
C LYS A 142 2.03 4.38 12.90
N TYR A 143 1.30 3.69 12.03
CA TYR A 143 -0.11 3.99 11.74
C TYR A 143 -1.12 3.12 12.50
N GLY A 144 -0.65 2.30 13.46
CA GLY A 144 -1.49 1.40 14.26
C GLY A 144 -2.20 0.30 13.45
N VAL A 145 -1.67 -0.07 12.28
CA VAL A 145 -2.29 -1.03 11.36
C VAL A 145 -2.09 -2.47 11.86
N THR A 146 -3.20 -3.08 12.28
CA THR A 146 -3.23 -4.46 12.81
C THR A 146 -3.79 -5.48 11.82
N LEU A 147 -4.50 -5.05 10.78
CA LEU A 147 -5.13 -5.91 9.77
C LEU A 147 -4.67 -5.54 8.37
N GLN A 148 -4.57 -6.54 7.49
CA GLN A 148 -4.45 -6.30 6.05
C GLN A 148 -5.77 -5.70 5.54
N THR A 149 -5.80 -5.15 4.33
CA THR A 149 -6.98 -4.43 3.82
C THR A 149 -7.29 -3.13 4.59
N THR A 150 -6.28 -2.58 5.29
CA THR A 150 -6.39 -1.27 5.93
C THR A 150 -5.90 -0.21 4.95
N LEU A 151 -6.72 0.82 4.74
CA LEU A 151 -6.34 2.06 4.07
C LEU A 151 -6.05 3.12 5.13
N VAL A 152 -4.99 3.90 4.92
CA VAL A 152 -4.57 4.97 5.83
C VAL A 152 -4.45 6.25 5.02
N HIS A 153 -5.23 7.26 5.39
CA HIS A 153 -5.13 8.59 4.84
C HIS A 153 -4.04 9.37 5.59
N VAL A 154 -3.07 9.93 4.86
CA VAL A 154 -1.98 10.73 5.43
C VAL A 154 -1.92 12.12 4.80
N ASP A 155 -1.44 13.09 5.57
CA ASP A 155 -1.22 14.45 5.09
C ASP A 155 0.05 14.58 4.21
N GLU A 156 0.34 15.81 3.77
CA GLU A 156 1.51 16.10 2.95
C GLU A 156 2.84 15.66 3.59
N SER A 157 2.92 15.71 4.93
CA SER A 157 4.10 15.32 5.72
C SER A 157 4.17 13.82 6.05
N GLY A 158 3.14 13.06 5.64
CA GLY A 158 3.01 11.64 5.95
C GLY A 158 2.55 11.37 7.38
N GLU A 159 1.92 12.33 8.05
CA GLU A 159 1.25 12.15 9.33
C GLU A 159 -0.16 11.59 9.14
N LEU A 160 -0.62 10.78 10.10
CA LEU A 160 -1.92 10.11 10.05
C LEU A 160 -3.07 11.12 10.14
N ILE A 161 -3.97 11.11 9.15
CA ILE A 161 -5.26 11.80 9.22
C ILE A 161 -6.33 10.85 9.77
N ASP A 162 -6.55 9.73 9.08
CA ASP A 162 -7.51 8.70 9.48
C ASP A 162 -7.16 7.33 8.85
N ARG A 163 -7.87 6.27 9.28
CA ARG A 163 -7.72 4.92 8.72
C ARG A 163 -9.05 4.18 8.66
N TYR A 164 -9.18 3.33 7.65
CA TYR A 164 -10.36 2.52 7.42
C TYR A 164 -9.98 1.08 7.07
N VAL A 165 -10.72 0.11 7.61
CA VAL A 165 -10.48 -1.32 7.33
C VAL A 165 -11.55 -1.81 6.37
N ALA A 166 -11.21 -1.98 5.11
CA ALA A 166 -12.13 -2.39 4.04
C ALA A 166 -12.29 -3.93 3.97
N TYR A 167 -12.43 -4.59 5.11
CA TYR A 167 -12.44 -6.06 5.17
C TYR A 167 -13.77 -6.67 4.73
N GLU A 168 -14.90 -6.09 5.16
CA GLU A 168 -16.24 -6.61 4.82
C GLU A 168 -16.67 -6.19 3.41
N GLN A 169 -16.21 -5.02 2.96
CA GLN A 169 -16.51 -4.44 1.66
C GLN A 169 -15.19 -3.96 1.03
N PRO A 170 -14.45 -4.83 0.34
CA PRO A 170 -13.16 -4.50 -0.27
C PRO A 170 -13.36 -3.70 -1.57
N VAL A 171 -13.91 -2.49 -1.45
CA VAL A 171 -14.23 -1.58 -2.56
C VAL A 171 -13.64 -0.19 -2.24
N LEU A 172 -12.97 0.44 -3.21
CA LEU A 172 -12.20 1.66 -3.01
C LEU A 172 -13.10 2.86 -2.68
N ALA A 173 -14.11 3.13 -3.53
CA ALA A 173 -14.95 4.33 -3.40
C ALA A 173 -15.59 4.51 -2.00
N PRO A 174 -16.30 3.51 -1.42
CA PRO A 174 -16.84 3.67 -0.07
C PRO A 174 -15.75 3.75 1.00
N SER A 175 -14.58 3.16 0.77
CA SER A 175 -13.43 3.26 1.68
C SER A 175 -12.86 4.67 1.72
N LEU A 176 -12.72 5.33 0.55
CA LEU A 176 -12.29 6.72 0.46
C LEU A 176 -13.31 7.66 1.13
N ALA A 177 -14.60 7.43 0.90
CA ALA A 177 -15.65 8.20 1.57
C ALA A 177 -15.60 8.04 3.10
N ALA A 178 -15.32 6.85 3.60
CA ALA A 178 -15.14 6.60 5.04
C ALA A 178 -13.91 7.32 5.63
N LEU A 179 -12.87 7.55 4.82
CA LEU A 179 -11.69 8.35 5.16
C LEU A 179 -11.90 9.86 5.01
N GLY A 180 -13.12 10.31 4.66
CA GLY A 180 -13.44 11.71 4.41
C GLY A 180 -12.92 12.26 3.08
N ILE A 181 -12.44 11.39 2.19
CA ILE A 181 -11.97 11.75 0.85
C ILE A 181 -13.18 11.70 -0.09
N ALA A 182 -13.69 12.86 -0.50
CA ALA A 182 -14.76 12.95 -1.48
C ALA A 182 -14.18 12.72 -2.89
N GLY A 183 -14.62 11.67 -3.58
CA GLY A 183 -14.34 11.49 -5.00
C GLY A 183 -14.94 12.67 -5.77
N SER A 184 -14.12 13.36 -6.55
CA SER A 184 -14.55 14.45 -7.44
C SER A 184 -15.35 13.91 -8.61
#